data_AF-A0A965ITW6-F1
#
_entry.id   AF-A0A965ITW6-F1
#
_cell.length_a   1.000
_cell.length_b   1.000
_cell.length_c   1.000
_cell.angle_alpha   90.00
_cell.angle_beta   90.00
_cell.angle_gamma   90.00
#
_symmetry.space_group_name_H-M   'P 1'
#
loop_
_entity.id
_entity.type
_entity.pdbx_description
1 polymer ?
#
loop_
_entity_poly.entity_id
_entity_poly.type
_entity_poly.pdbx_seq_one_letter_code
_entity_poly.pdbx_strand_id
1 'polypeptide(L)'
;ITVDDRGMIDRDFVIPNSVESGLHRIALTAVSADGKKATIGLGVKIGDWKKENNTAVLFIVIPVALAMLGALLLPAVSRRRRRA
;
A
#
# COMPACT_ATOMS: atom_id res chain seq x y z
N ILE A 1 10.30 14.12 26.49
CA ILE A 1 9.79 14.51 25.15
C ILE A 1 10.09 15.99 25.03
N THR A 2 10.92 16.39 24.08
CA THR A 2 11.32 17.79 23.88
C THR A 2 10.66 18.28 22.62
N VAL A 3 10.00 19.45 22.71
CA VAL A 3 9.26 20.07 21.61
C VAL A 3 10.24 20.91 20.79
N ASP A 4 10.11 20.89 19.46
CA ASP A 4 10.91 21.77 18.60
C ASP A 4 10.44 23.24 18.71
N ASP A 5 11.21 24.17 18.16
CA ASP A 5 10.92 25.60 18.20
C ASP A 5 9.60 25.99 17.48
N ARG A 6 9.00 25.05 16.74
CA ARG A 6 7.73 25.20 16.01
C ARG A 6 6.54 24.53 16.72
N GLY A 7 6.74 23.94 17.89
CA GLY A 7 5.67 23.26 18.63
C GLY A 7 5.39 21.84 18.17
N MET A 8 6.22 21.25 17.30
CA MET A 8 6.04 19.93 16.73
C MET A 8 6.71 18.85 17.59
N ILE A 9 6.00 17.74 17.77
CA ILE A 9 6.53 16.51 18.36
C ILE A 9 6.45 15.44 17.27
N ASP A 10 7.60 15.07 16.72
CA ASP A 10 7.73 13.97 15.77
C ASP A 10 8.55 12.84 16.42
N ARG A 11 7.91 11.70 16.66
CA ARG A 11 8.51 10.53 17.31
C ARG A 11 7.91 9.25 16.76
N ASP A 12 8.81 8.35 16.37
CA ASP A 12 8.44 7.00 15.97
C ASP A 12 8.03 6.17 17.20
N PHE A 13 6.81 5.65 17.17
CA PHE A 13 6.33 4.64 18.12
C PHE A 13 6.32 3.28 17.44
N VAL A 14 7.22 2.40 17.89
CA VAL A 14 7.26 1.01 17.41
C VAL A 14 6.18 0.22 18.13
N ILE A 15 5.21 -0.27 17.35
CA ILE A 15 4.16 -1.16 17.86
C ILE A 15 4.77 -2.57 17.96
N PRO A 16 4.80 -3.19 19.16
CA PRO A 16 5.40 -4.51 19.31
C PRO A 16 4.60 -5.60 18.59
N ASN A 17 5.30 -6.58 18.02
CA ASN A 17 4.70 -7.71 17.28
C ASN A 17 3.85 -8.65 18.17
N SER A 18 3.86 -8.46 19.50
CA SER A 18 3.04 -9.23 20.44
C SER A 18 1.62 -8.67 20.60
N VAL A 19 1.30 -7.55 19.96
CA VAL A 19 -0.05 -6.95 20.03
C VAL A 19 -0.97 -7.71 19.06
N GLU A 20 -2.13 -8.13 19.55
CA GLU A 20 -3.13 -8.86 18.76
C GLU A 20 -3.56 -8.04 17.54
N SER A 21 -3.71 -8.69 16.38
CA SER A 21 -4.20 -8.05 15.16
C SER A 21 -5.63 -7.54 15.38
N GLY A 22 -5.87 -6.25 15.13
CA GLY A 22 -7.16 -5.64 15.42
C GLY A 22 -7.22 -4.13 15.28
N LEU A 23 -8.37 -3.57 15.67
CA LEU A 23 -8.57 -2.13 15.80
C LEU A 23 -8.03 -1.67 17.14
N HIS A 24 -6.95 -0.92 17.12
CA HIS A 24 -6.37 -0.33 18.31
C HIS A 24 -6.60 1.18 18.33
N ARG A 25 -6.85 1.72 19.52
CA ARG A 25 -7.04 3.15 19.74
C ARG A 25 -5.90 3.69 20.58
N ILE A 26 -5.17 4.64 20.03
CA ILE A 26 -4.10 5.35 20.74
C ILE A 26 -4.71 6.67 21.19
N ALA A 27 -4.74 6.91 22.50
CA ALA A 27 -5.18 8.18 23.06
C ALA A 27 -3.96 9.00 23.49
N LEU A 28 -3.70 10.08 22.78
CA LEU A 28 -2.66 11.05 23.12
C LEU A 28 -3.31 12.16 23.94
N THR A 29 -2.97 12.26 25.23
CA THR A 29 -3.44 13.37 26.06
C THR A 29 -2.32 14.37 26.26
N ALA A 30 -2.48 15.56 25.69
CA ALA A 30 -1.61 16.69 25.91
C ALA A 30 -2.23 17.65 26.94
N VAL A 31 -1.40 18.27 27.76
CA VAL A 31 -1.80 19.39 28.62
C VAL A 31 -1.34 20.66 27.90
N SER A 32 -2.29 21.48 27.48
CA SER A 32 -1.99 22.78 26.85
C SER A 32 -1.41 23.75 27.87
N ALA A 33 -0.74 24.82 27.40
CA ALA A 33 -0.14 25.85 28.25
C ALA A 33 -1.16 26.48 29.23
N ASP A 34 -2.45 26.47 28.87
CA ASP A 34 -3.56 26.94 29.70
C ASP A 34 -4.02 25.93 30.77
N GLY A 35 -3.29 24.83 30.98
CA GLY A 35 -3.65 23.76 31.93
C GLY A 35 -4.82 22.86 31.50
N LYS A 36 -5.41 23.12 30.33
CA LYS A 36 -6.52 22.32 29.76
C LYS A 36 -5.99 21.06 29.09
N LYS A 37 -6.68 19.94 29.31
CA LYS A 37 -6.35 18.65 28.69
C LYS A 37 -6.96 18.59 27.29
N ALA A 38 -6.13 18.30 26.29
CA ALA A 38 -6.53 18.00 24.93
C ALA A 38 -6.22 16.52 24.65
N THR A 39 -7.24 15.72 24.35
CA THR A 39 -7.08 14.29 24.03
C THR A 39 -7.33 14.07 22.54
N ILE A 40 -6.33 13.52 21.84
CA ILE A 40 -6.39 13.13 20.44
C ILE A 40 -6.48 11.61 20.38
N GLY A 41 -7.56 11.08 19.80
CA GLY A 41 -7.71 9.65 19.54
C GLY A 41 -7.28 9.31 18.13
N LEU A 42 -6.27 8.45 17.97
CA LEU A 42 -5.83 7.90 16.69
C LEU A 42 -6.25 6.43 16.60
N GLY A 43 -7.05 6.08 15.59
CA GLY A 43 -7.38 4.70 15.28
C GLY A 43 -6.32 4.11 14.36
N VAL A 44 -5.67 3.02 14.79
CA VAL A 44 -4.68 2.30 13.98
C VAL A 44 -5.14 0.87 13.79
N LYS A 45 -5.21 0.42 12.54
CA LYS A 45 -5.44 -0.99 12.21
C LYS A 45 -4.09 -1.69 12.18
N ILE A 46 -3.85 -2.53 13.18
CA ILE A 46 -2.64 -3.35 13.27
C ILE A 46 -3.02 -4.74 12.77
N GLY A 47 -2.27 -5.28 11.82
CA GLY A 47 -2.46 -6.64 11.34
C GLY A 47 -1.51 -6.98 10.22
N ASP A 48 -1.48 -8.25 9.85
CA ASP A 48 -0.74 -8.70 8.68
C ASP A 48 -1.33 -8.04 7.45
N TRP A 49 -0.64 -7.01 6.95
CA TRP A 49 -0.87 -6.48 5.62
C TRP A 49 -0.54 -7.60 4.65
N LYS A 50 -1.55 -8.42 4.32
CA LYS A 50 -1.40 -9.46 3.31
C LYS A 50 -0.87 -8.77 2.07
N LYS A 51 0.38 -9.06 1.73
CA LYS A 51 0.97 -8.64 0.46
C LYS A 51 -0.04 -9.02 -0.60
N GLU A 52 -0.59 -8.02 -1.29
CA GLU A 52 -1.51 -8.30 -2.39
C GLU A 52 -0.77 -9.23 -3.34
N ASN A 53 -1.27 -10.45 -3.46
CA ASN A 53 -0.72 -11.39 -4.40
C ASN A 53 -0.97 -10.79 -5.78
N ASN A 54 0.10 -10.50 -6.51
CA ASN A 54 0.07 -9.99 -7.89
C ASN A 54 -0.56 -10.98 -8.90
N THR A 55 -1.35 -11.95 -8.44
CA THR A 55 -2.11 -12.90 -9.26
C THR A 55 -3.03 -12.18 -10.24
N ALA A 56 -3.63 -11.05 -9.83
CA ALA A 56 -4.41 -10.22 -10.75
C ALA A 56 -3.56 -9.67 -11.90
N VAL A 57 -2.35 -9.17 -11.60
CA VAL A 57 -1.40 -8.70 -12.62
C VAL A 57 -0.97 -9.85 -13.53
N LEU A 58 -0.70 -11.03 -12.98
CA LEU A 58 -0.34 -12.22 -13.75
C LEU A 58 -1.45 -12.65 -14.72
N PHE A 59 -2.71 -12.62 -14.29
CA PHE A 59 -3.86 -12.92 -15.15
C PHE A 59 -4.06 -11.92 -16.29
N ILE A 60 -3.58 -10.68 -16.16
CA ILE A 60 -3.59 -9.70 -17.25
C ILE A 60 -2.41 -9.93 -18.20
N VAL A 61 -1.23 -10.24 -17.66
CA VAL A 61 0.00 -10.39 -18.45
C VAL A 61 -0.06 -11.61 -19.38
N ILE A 62 -0.60 -12.74 -18.92
CA ILE A 62 -0.69 -13.98 -19.73
C ILE A 62 -1.42 -13.78 -21.07
N PRO A 63 -2.67 -13.28 -21.13
CA PRO A 63 -3.38 -13.11 -22.39
C PRO A 63 -2.75 -12.06 -23.31
N VAL A 64 -2.20 -10.97 -22.75
CA VAL A 64 -1.50 -9.94 -23.54
C VAL A 64 -0.24 -10.51 -24.19
N ALA A 65 0.58 -11.24 -23.42
CA ALA A 65 1.77 -11.89 -23.94
C ALA A 65 1.44 -12.93 -25.01
N LEU A 66 0.39 -13.75 -24.80
CA LEU A 66 -0.10 -14.71 -25.79
C LEU A 66 -0.57 -14.02 -27.07
N ALA A 67 -1.27 -12.90 -26.97
CA ALA A 67 -1.71 -12.13 -28.14
C ALA A 67 -0.55 -11.56 -28.93
N MET A 68 0.48 -11.01 -28.25
CA MET A 68 1.69 -10.50 -28.88
C MET A 68 2.47 -11.61 -29.59
N LEU A 69 2.66 -12.75 -28.92
CA LEU A 69 3.32 -13.91 -29.52
C LEU A 69 2.52 -14.45 -30.70
N GLY A 70 1.20 -14.54 -30.57
CA GLY A 70 0.30 -14.91 -31.66
C GLY A 70 0.42 -13.95 -32.85
N ALA A 71 0.48 -12.64 -32.63
CA ALA A 71 0.65 -11.65 -33.69
C ALA A 71 2.01 -11.75 -34.40
N LEU A 72 3.08 -12.11 -33.67
CA LEU A 72 4.42 -12.33 -34.21
C LEU A 72 4.56 -13.67 -34.96
N LEU A 73 3.90 -14.73 -34.47
CA LEU A 73 3.93 -16.07 -35.05
C LEU A 73 2.94 -16.25 -36.21
N LEU A 74 1.83 -15.51 -36.21
CA LEU A 74 0.94 -15.42 -37.36
C LEU A 74 1.75 -14.82 -38.50
N PRO A 75 1.85 -15.48 -39.66
CA PRO A 75 2.70 -15.02 -40.73
C PRO A 75 2.02 -13.81 -41.38
N ALA A 76 2.26 -12.63 -40.81
CA ALA A 76 1.90 -11.33 -41.36
C ALA A 76 2.51 -11.15 -42.78
N VAL A 77 3.49 -11.97 -43.15
CA VAL A 77 4.09 -12.09 -44.49
C VAL A 77 3.42 -13.11 -45.43
N SER A 78 2.60 -14.04 -44.94
CA SER A 78 2.01 -15.10 -45.79
C SER A 78 0.91 -14.60 -46.72
N ARG A 79 0.17 -13.55 -46.32
CA ARG A 79 -0.95 -13.05 -47.14
C ARG A 79 -0.52 -12.22 -48.35
N ARG A 80 0.74 -11.76 -48.42
CA ARG A 80 1.22 -10.96 -49.56
C ARG A 80 1.69 -11.80 -50.76
N ARG A 81 1.81 -13.13 -50.63
CA ARG A 81 2.34 -14.00 -51.70
C ARG A 81 1.35 -14.99 -52.35
N ARG A 82 0.05 -14.92 -52.09
CA ARG A 82 -0.95 -15.78 -52.80
C ARG A 82 -2.05 -14.99 -53.51
N ARG A 83 -1.71 -13.80 -54.00
CA ARG A 83 -2.41 -13.10 -55.09
C ARG A 83 -1.37 -12.35 -55.93
N ALA A 84 -0.55 -13.12 -56.65
CA ALA A 84 0.20 -12.72 -57.83
C ALA A 84 0.37 -14.00 -58.66
#